data_AF-A0A0M0TB23-F1
#
_entry.id   AF-A0A0M0TB23-F1
#
_cell.length_a   1.000
_cell.length_b   1.000
_cell.length_c   1.000
_cell.angle_alpha   90.00
_cell.angle_beta   90.00
_cell.angle_gamma   90.00
#
_symmetry.space_group_name_H-M   'P 1'
#
loop_
_entity.id
_entity.type
_entity.pdbx_description
1 polymer ?
#
loop_
_entity_poly.entity_id
_entity_poly.type
_entity_poly.pdbx_seq_one_letter_code
_entity_poly.pdbx_strand_id
1 'polypeptide(L)'
;MKLNSQYFTLGAFAVVSGLFWFYYSEYQDKAKEYRRLKLQYDEQVAINTNQQERIQHLAERDTKQLQKLANAKSKLDELNDTLRTNVKRVYVKAECPVSETAAPSGVDGSRPARLAKDAEQDYVRLLGELETLEAQFLGLRDWANTECGRKK
;
A
#
# COMPACT_ATOMS: atom_id res chain seq x y z
N MET A 1 -79.04 -23.33 -35.47
CA MET A 1 -78.10 -23.83 -34.45
C MET A 1 -78.08 -22.85 -33.28
N LYS A 2 -78.67 -23.20 -32.12
CA LYS A 2 -78.61 -22.37 -30.91
C LYS A 2 -77.27 -22.66 -30.21
N LEU A 3 -76.25 -21.86 -30.51
CA LEU A 3 -75.05 -21.84 -29.68
C LEU A 3 -75.46 -21.28 -28.31
N ASN A 4 -75.45 -22.15 -27.30
CA ASN A 4 -75.97 -21.84 -25.97
C ASN A 4 -75.13 -20.69 -25.36
N SER A 5 -75.78 -19.58 -24.98
CA SER A 5 -75.13 -18.36 -24.45
C SER A 5 -74.14 -18.65 -23.30
N GLN A 6 -74.34 -19.75 -22.58
CA GLN A 6 -73.47 -20.23 -21.51
C GLN A 6 -72.06 -20.64 -22.00
N TYR A 7 -71.93 -21.15 -23.24
CA TYR A 7 -70.63 -21.51 -23.81
C TYR A 7 -69.79 -20.26 -24.13
N PHE A 8 -70.45 -19.16 -24.54
CA PHE A 8 -69.77 -17.90 -24.83
C PHE A 8 -69.20 -17.25 -23.56
N THR A 9 -69.97 -17.26 -22.46
CA THR A 9 -69.49 -16.75 -21.16
C THR A 9 -68.32 -17.56 -20.61
N LEU A 10 -68.36 -18.90 -20.72
CA LEU A 10 -67.26 -19.76 -20.29
C LEU A 10 -66.00 -19.54 -21.13
N GLY A 11 -66.14 -19.35 -22.45
CA GLY A 11 -65.03 -18.99 -23.33
C GLY A 11 -64.38 -17.65 -22.94
N ALA A 12 -65.19 -16.63 -22.64
CA ALA A 12 -64.69 -15.33 -22.20
C ALA A 12 -63.92 -15.41 -20.86
N PHE A 13 -64.41 -16.17 -19.89
CA PHE A 13 -63.70 -16.38 -18.62
C PHE A 13 -62.38 -17.13 -18.80
N ALA A 14 -62.32 -18.12 -19.71
CA ALA A 14 -61.08 -18.83 -20.02
C ALA A 14 -60.02 -17.91 -20.61
N VAL A 15 -60.42 -17.00 -21.52
CA VAL A 15 -59.51 -16.00 -22.11
C VAL A 15 -59.00 -15.03 -21.05
N VAL A 16 -59.88 -14.50 -20.19
CA VAL A 16 -59.48 -13.57 -19.12
C VAL A 16 -58.53 -14.24 -18.13
N SER A 17 -58.81 -15.49 -17.74
CA SER A 17 -57.92 -16.27 -16.87
C SER A 17 -56.55 -16.51 -17.50
N GLY A 18 -56.50 -16.82 -18.80
CA GLY A 18 -55.25 -17.00 -19.54
C GLY A 18 -54.42 -15.71 -19.63
N LEU A 19 -55.06 -14.56 -19.90
CA LEU A 19 -54.39 -13.26 -19.90
C LEU A 19 -53.88 -12.88 -18.52
N PHE A 20 -54.67 -13.13 -17.47
CA PHE A 20 -54.26 -12.87 -16.09
C PHE A 20 -53.07 -13.74 -15.68
N TRP A 21 -53.07 -15.03 -16.03
CA TRP A 21 -51.94 -15.93 -15.79
C TRP A 21 -50.69 -15.47 -16.54
N PHE A 22 -50.81 -15.13 -17.84
CA PHE A 22 -49.70 -14.65 -18.65
C PHE A 22 -49.08 -13.37 -18.05
N TYR A 23 -49.91 -12.39 -17.72
CA TYR A 23 -49.47 -11.16 -17.05
C TYR A 23 -48.80 -11.48 -15.71
N TYR A 24 -49.42 -12.31 -14.86
CA TYR A 24 -48.83 -12.68 -13.57
C TYR A 24 -47.47 -13.39 -13.72
N SER A 25 -47.31 -14.24 -14.74
CA SER A 25 -46.04 -14.92 -15.03
C SER A 25 -44.93 -13.95 -15.44
N GLU A 26 -45.22 -12.99 -16.33
CA GLU A 26 -44.29 -11.91 -16.72
C GLU A 26 -43.88 -11.09 -15.48
N TYR A 27 -44.83 -10.70 -14.63
CA TYR A 27 -44.55 -9.97 -13.40
C TYR A 27 -43.65 -10.74 -12.43
N GLN A 28 -43.90 -12.03 -12.26
CA GLN A 28 -43.06 -12.89 -11.43
C GLN A 28 -41.63 -12.98 -11.97
N ASP A 29 -41.48 -13.09 -13.29
CA ASP A 29 -40.15 -13.16 -13.91
C ASP A 29 -39.39 -11.83 -13.80
N LYS A 30 -40.05 -10.69 -14.04
CA LYS A 30 -39.47 -9.36 -13.77
C LYS A 30 -39.10 -9.18 -12.29
N ALA A 31 -39.92 -9.67 -11.36
CA ALA A 31 -39.64 -9.60 -9.93
C ALA A 31 -38.47 -10.51 -9.51
N LYS A 32 -38.23 -11.62 -10.21
CA LYS A 32 -37.04 -12.47 -10.02
C LYS A 32 -35.79 -11.79 -10.59
N GLU A 33 -35.88 -11.24 -11.80
CA GLU A 33 -34.80 -10.48 -12.45
C GLU A 33 -34.34 -9.30 -11.58
N TYR A 34 -35.29 -8.49 -11.10
CA TYR A 34 -34.99 -7.37 -10.21
C TYR A 34 -34.32 -7.83 -8.91
N ARG A 35 -34.80 -8.92 -8.30
CA ARG A 35 -34.18 -9.48 -7.10
C ARG A 35 -32.75 -9.97 -7.35
N ARG A 36 -32.50 -10.64 -8.49
CA ARG A 36 -31.15 -11.07 -8.87
C ARG A 36 -30.23 -9.88 -9.10
N LEU A 37 -30.69 -8.89 -9.85
CA LEU A 37 -29.91 -7.68 -10.13
C LEU A 37 -29.60 -6.91 -8.85
N LYS A 38 -30.57 -6.80 -7.94
CA LYS A 38 -30.37 -6.18 -6.63
C LYS A 38 -29.35 -6.92 -5.79
N LEU A 39 -29.42 -8.26 -5.75
CA LEU A 39 -28.44 -9.07 -5.03
C LEU A 39 -27.03 -8.87 -5.57
N GLN A 40 -26.86 -8.87 -6.90
CA GLN A 40 -25.58 -8.62 -7.55
C GLN A 40 -25.07 -7.20 -7.29
N TYR A 41 -25.96 -6.21 -7.29
CA TYR A 41 -25.62 -4.83 -6.97
C TYR A 41 -25.15 -4.70 -5.52
N ASP A 42 -25.89 -5.26 -4.57
CA ASP A 42 -25.54 -5.23 -3.15
C ASP A 42 -24.19 -5.96 -2.89
N GLU A 43 -23.94 -7.08 -3.58
CA GLU A 43 -22.65 -7.78 -3.54
C GLU A 43 -21.51 -6.91 -4.09
N GLN A 44 -21.73 -6.26 -5.23
CA GLN A 44 -20.73 -5.40 -5.86
C GLN A 44 -20.42 -4.17 -4.98
N VAL A 45 -21.44 -3.59 -4.35
CA VAL A 45 -21.27 -2.50 -3.37
C VAL A 45 -20.43 -2.98 -2.20
N ALA A 46 -20.72 -4.16 -1.63
CA ALA A 46 -19.95 -4.71 -0.51
C ALA A 46 -18.48 -5.02 -0.88
N ILE A 47 -18.23 -5.50 -2.10
CA ILE A 47 -16.86 -5.69 -2.60
C ILE A 47 -16.15 -4.34 -2.74
N ASN A 48 -16.82 -3.34 -3.31
CA ASN A 48 -16.25 -2.02 -3.53
C ASN A 48 -15.90 -1.33 -2.19
N THR A 49 -16.79 -1.40 -1.20
CA THR A 49 -16.53 -0.82 0.14
C THR A 49 -15.34 -1.50 0.81
N ASN A 50 -15.25 -2.83 0.75
CA ASN A 50 -14.10 -3.56 1.30
C ASN A 50 -12.79 -3.19 0.59
N GLN A 51 -12.81 -3.07 -0.75
CA GLN A 51 -11.66 -2.61 -1.51
C GLN A 51 -11.24 -1.18 -1.12
N GLN A 52 -12.21 -0.28 -0.91
CA GLN A 52 -11.94 1.09 -0.52
C GLN A 52 -11.32 1.17 0.89
N GLU A 53 -11.82 0.41 1.85
CA GLU A 53 -11.22 0.30 3.18
C GLU A 53 -9.77 -0.21 3.12
N ARG A 54 -9.51 -1.24 2.30
CA ARG A 54 -8.15 -1.76 2.08
C ARG A 54 -7.21 -0.71 1.50
N ILE A 55 -7.65 0.03 0.48
CA ILE A 55 -6.84 1.10 -0.13
C ILE A 55 -6.55 2.20 0.88
N GLN A 56 -7.53 2.60 1.69
CA GLN A 56 -7.34 3.61 2.73
C GLN A 56 -6.32 3.16 3.78
N HIS A 57 -6.42 1.91 4.26
CA HIS A 57 -5.48 1.37 5.22
C HIS A 57 -4.05 1.28 4.65
N LEU A 58 -3.89 0.91 3.38
CA LEU A 58 -2.58 0.92 2.71
C LEU A 58 -2.03 2.34 2.60
N ALA A 59 -2.85 3.31 2.18
CA ALA A 59 -2.44 4.72 2.08
C ALA A 59 -2.02 5.29 3.44
N GLU A 60 -2.72 4.95 4.53
CA GLU A 60 -2.31 5.37 5.88
C GLU A 60 -0.94 4.79 6.27
N ARG A 61 -0.63 3.55 5.90
CA ARG A 61 0.68 2.96 6.17
C ARG A 61 1.77 3.63 5.33
N ASP A 62 1.49 3.86 4.05
CA ASP A 62 2.44 4.51 3.13
C ASP A 62 2.78 5.92 3.60
N THR A 63 1.78 6.71 4.01
CA THR A 63 2.02 8.07 4.55
C THR A 63 2.90 8.04 5.80
N LYS A 64 2.67 7.12 6.74
CA LYS A 64 3.53 6.95 7.93
C LYS A 64 4.97 6.59 7.55
N GLN A 65 5.15 5.69 6.59
CA GLN A 65 6.48 5.27 6.15
C GLN A 65 7.22 6.40 5.44
N LEU A 66 6.54 7.13 4.55
CA LEU A 66 7.09 8.30 3.86
C LEU A 66 7.47 9.41 4.82
N GLN A 67 6.66 9.66 5.86
CA GLN A 67 7.00 10.67 6.88
C GLN A 67 8.27 10.33 7.64
N LYS A 68 8.45 9.06 8.03
CA LYS A 68 9.69 8.58 8.68
C LYS A 68 10.89 8.79 7.77
N LEU A 69 10.75 8.43 6.49
CA LEU A 69 11.81 8.56 5.49
C LEU A 69 12.17 10.03 5.23
N ALA A 70 11.19 10.93 5.16
CA ALA A 70 11.41 12.36 5.00
C ALA A 70 12.13 12.97 6.22
N ASN A 71 11.77 12.56 7.44
CA ASN A 71 12.43 13.01 8.67
C ASN A 71 13.89 12.54 8.72
N ALA A 72 14.15 11.25 8.42
CA ALA A 72 15.51 10.73 8.34
C ALA A 72 16.36 11.48 7.30
N LYS A 73 15.81 11.71 6.10
CA LYS A 73 16.47 12.49 5.04
C LYS A 73 16.80 13.92 5.50
N SER A 74 15.85 14.60 6.14
CA SER A 74 16.07 15.96 6.66
C SER A 74 17.21 16.01 7.67
N LYS A 75 17.34 15.02 8.55
CA LYS A 75 18.45 14.94 9.52
C LYS A 75 19.79 14.70 8.83
N LEU A 76 19.79 13.91 7.76
CA LEU A 76 20.99 13.65 6.97
C LEU A 76 21.46 14.91 6.23
N ASP A 77 20.52 15.66 5.65
CA ASP A 77 20.79 16.93 4.99
C ASP A 77 21.36 17.96 5.99
N GLU A 78 20.78 18.06 7.19
CA GLU A 78 21.31 18.89 8.27
C GLU A 78 22.74 18.47 8.66
N LEU A 79 22.98 17.16 8.82
CA LEU A 79 24.31 16.64 9.14
C LEU A 79 25.31 17.01 8.05
N ASN A 80 24.97 16.84 6.78
CA ASN A 80 25.83 17.16 5.65
C ASN A 80 26.18 18.67 5.61
N ASP A 81 25.23 19.56 5.90
CA ASP A 81 25.49 21.00 5.99
C ASP A 81 26.43 21.35 7.16
N THR A 82 26.27 20.70 8.32
CA THR A 82 27.19 20.91 9.46
C THR A 82 28.61 20.39 9.20
N LEU A 83 28.77 19.35 8.39
CA LEU A 83 30.08 18.87 7.93
C LEU A 83 30.71 19.84 6.92
N ARG A 84 29.91 20.35 5.96
CA ARG A 84 30.37 21.31 4.95
C ARG A 84 30.92 22.59 5.58
N THR A 85 30.27 23.06 6.64
CA THR A 85 30.66 24.24 7.43
C THR A 85 31.80 23.96 8.42
N ASN A 86 32.34 22.74 8.47
CA ASN A 86 33.36 22.26 9.42
C ASN A 86 32.99 22.46 10.91
N VAL A 87 31.71 22.67 11.22
CA VAL A 87 31.22 22.75 12.61
C VAL A 87 31.30 21.39 13.28
N LYS A 88 31.07 20.32 12.50
CA LYS A 88 31.26 18.92 12.91
C LYS A 88 32.27 18.23 11.99
N ARG A 89 32.85 17.13 12.45
CA ARG A 89 33.86 16.32 11.72
C ARG A 89 33.59 14.83 11.91
N VAL A 90 33.91 14.02 10.90
CA VAL A 90 33.76 12.57 10.98
C VAL A 90 35.11 11.93 11.26
N TYR A 91 35.17 11.19 12.36
CA TYR A 91 36.35 10.43 12.76
C TYR A 91 36.08 8.95 12.58
N VAL A 92 37.02 8.25 11.96
CA VAL A 92 36.97 6.80 11.82
C VAL A 92 37.96 6.17 12.78
N LYS A 93 37.54 5.06 13.37
CA LYS A 93 38.44 4.22 14.16
C LYS A 93 39.30 3.43 13.17
N ALA A 94 40.45 3.99 12.83
CA ALA A 94 41.47 3.33 12.05
C ALA A 94 42.63 2.92 12.98
N GLU A 95 43.07 1.67 12.88
CA GLU A 95 44.30 1.21 13.48
C GLU A 95 45.36 1.17 12.38
N CYS A 96 46.40 2.00 12.52
CA CYS A 96 47.54 1.95 11.61
C CYS A 96 48.53 0.89 12.11
N PRO A 97 48.97 -0.07 11.27
CA PRO A 97 50.00 -1.00 11.66
C PRO A 97 51.30 -0.25 11.99
N VAL A 98 51.88 -0.53 13.16
CA VAL A 98 53.12 0.08 13.62
C VAL A 98 54.28 -0.58 12.86
N SER A 99 55.07 0.20 12.12
CA SER A 99 56.33 -0.26 11.54
C SER A 99 57.36 -0.54 12.64
N GLU A 100 58.12 -1.64 12.56
CA GLU A 100 59.16 -2.04 13.54
C GLU A 100 60.32 -1.03 13.72
N THR A 101 60.35 0.07 12.97
CA THR A 101 61.36 1.12 13.11
C THR A 101 60.95 2.10 14.21
N ALA A 102 61.85 2.33 15.18
CA ALA A 102 61.64 3.26 16.29
C ALA A 102 61.15 4.64 15.79
N ALA A 103 59.90 4.96 16.09
CA ALA A 103 59.33 6.26 15.77
C ALA A 103 60.02 7.36 16.61
N PRO A 104 60.31 8.54 16.05
CA PRO A 104 60.88 9.65 16.81
C PRO A 104 59.96 10.01 17.99
N SER A 105 60.56 10.26 19.16
CA SER A 105 59.87 10.66 20.39
C SER A 105 59.15 12.01 20.18
N GLY A 106 57.87 11.97 19.80
CA GLY A 106 57.07 13.17 19.57
C GLY A 106 55.81 12.98 18.72
N VAL A 107 55.64 11.82 18.06
CA VAL A 107 54.40 11.52 17.33
C VAL A 107 53.38 10.92 18.30
N ASP A 108 52.37 11.70 18.67
CA ASP A 108 51.21 11.29 19.47
C ASP A 108 50.45 10.17 18.75
N GLY A 109 50.78 8.92 19.11
CA GLY A 109 50.47 7.71 18.34
C GLY A 109 49.03 7.20 18.40
N SER A 110 48.05 8.02 18.72
CA SER A 110 46.65 7.53 18.78
C SER A 110 45.60 8.64 18.59
N ARG A 111 45.80 9.52 17.61
CA ARG A 111 44.73 10.42 17.19
C ARG A 111 43.83 9.71 16.17
N PRO A 112 42.50 9.68 16.37
CA PRO A 112 41.60 9.03 15.43
C PRO A 112 41.73 9.67 14.05
N ALA A 113 41.76 8.83 13.02
CA ALA A 113 41.92 9.27 11.65
C ALA A 113 40.69 10.09 11.21
N ARG A 114 40.93 11.30 10.71
CA ARG A 114 39.90 12.14 10.13
C ARG A 114 39.76 11.78 8.65
N LEU A 115 38.54 11.65 8.16
CA LEU A 115 38.27 11.54 6.73
C LEU A 115 38.67 12.84 6.00
N ALA A 116 39.07 12.71 4.74
CA ALA A 116 39.21 13.86 3.86
C ALA A 116 37.84 14.54 3.67
N LYS A 117 37.81 15.85 3.42
CA LYS A 117 36.57 16.65 3.45
C LYS A 117 35.53 16.17 2.43
N ASP A 118 35.98 15.74 1.26
CA ASP A 118 35.20 15.07 0.22
C ASP A 118 34.67 13.71 0.70
N ALA A 119 35.54 12.89 1.30
CA ALA A 119 35.16 11.59 1.84
C ALA A 119 34.18 11.67 3.02
N GLU A 120 34.23 12.71 3.86
CA GLU A 120 33.25 12.97 4.94
C GLU A 120 31.82 13.11 4.36
N GLN A 121 31.68 13.84 3.25
CA GLN A 121 30.39 14.09 2.61
C GLN A 121 29.87 12.85 1.86
N ASP A 122 30.76 12.17 1.12
CA ASP A 122 30.40 10.96 0.40
C ASP A 122 29.97 9.83 1.35
N TYR A 123 30.64 9.71 2.50
CA TYR A 123 30.26 8.73 3.51
C TYR A 123 28.84 8.95 4.06
N VAL A 124 28.51 10.20 4.42
CA VAL A 124 27.16 10.53 4.93
C VAL A 124 26.10 10.33 3.84
N ARG A 125 26.40 10.74 2.59
CA ARG A 125 25.50 10.49 1.46
C ARG A 125 25.22 9.00 1.28
N LEU A 126 26.26 8.16 1.30
CA LEU A 126 26.12 6.71 1.14
C LEU A 126 25.29 6.08 2.27
N LEU A 127 25.47 6.54 3.51
CA LEU A 127 24.63 6.09 4.63
C LEU A 127 23.15 6.45 4.43
N GLY A 128 22.85 7.63 3.89
CA GLY A 128 21.48 8.03 3.60
C GLY A 128 20.84 7.22 2.47
N GLU A 129 21.61 6.87 1.45
CA GLU A 129 21.15 5.95 0.39
C GLU A 129 20.87 4.56 0.95
N LEU A 130 21.73 4.05 1.84
CA LEU A 130 21.55 2.76 2.49
C LEU A 130 20.28 2.73 3.37
N GLU A 131 20.07 3.76 4.20
CA GLU A 131 18.87 3.87 5.04
C GLU A 131 17.60 3.95 4.20
N THR A 132 17.64 4.68 3.08
CA THR A 132 16.53 4.76 2.13
C THR A 132 16.21 3.40 1.53
N LEU A 133 17.24 2.66 1.09
CA LEU A 133 17.09 1.33 0.50
C LEU A 133 16.58 0.31 1.53
N GLU A 134 17.08 0.37 2.76
CA GLU A 134 16.58 -0.45 3.87
C GLU A 134 15.11 -0.15 4.16
N ALA A 135 14.72 1.12 4.25
CA ALA A 135 13.32 1.50 4.48
C ALA A 135 12.37 1.02 3.37
N GLN A 136 12.81 1.09 2.11
CA GLN A 136 12.07 0.53 0.97
C GLN A 136 11.94 -1.00 1.09
N PHE A 137 13.05 -1.69 1.36
CA PHE A 137 13.06 -3.15 1.51
C PHE A 137 12.16 -3.62 2.65
N LEU A 138 12.27 -2.99 3.83
CA LEU A 138 11.41 -3.27 4.98
C LEU A 138 9.94 -2.98 4.68
N GLY A 139 9.66 -1.87 3.99
CA GLY A 139 8.31 -1.53 3.53
C GLY A 139 7.72 -2.60 2.61
N LEU A 140 8.47 -3.06 1.59
CA LEU A 140 8.05 -4.14 0.70
C LEU A 140 7.84 -5.46 1.45
N ARG A 141 8.74 -5.79 2.39
CA ARG A 141 8.62 -7.00 3.21
C ARG A 141 7.36 -6.97 4.07
N ASP A 142 7.09 -5.85 4.73
CA ASP A 142 5.90 -5.68 5.58
C ASP A 142 4.61 -5.72 4.75
N TRP A 143 4.63 -5.11 3.56
CA TRP A 143 3.53 -5.21 2.59
C TRP A 143 3.28 -6.68 2.20
N ALA A 144 4.32 -7.41 1.79
CA ALA A 144 4.22 -8.81 1.40
C ALA A 144 3.72 -9.69 2.56
N ASN A 145 4.19 -9.46 3.78
CA ASN A 145 3.70 -10.17 4.97
C ASN A 145 2.23 -9.88 5.26
N THR A 146 1.76 -8.65 5.00
CA THR A 146 0.38 -8.26 5.29
C THR A 146 -0.61 -8.74 4.22
N GLU A 147 -0.24 -8.59 2.94
CA GLU A 147 -1.11 -8.91 1.80
C GLU A 147 -0.98 -10.35 1.33
N CYS A 148 0.24 -10.91 1.29
CA CYS A 148 0.49 -12.28 0.84
C CYS A 148 0.59 -13.29 1.99
N GLY A 149 1.00 -12.84 3.19
CA GLY A 149 1.15 -13.70 4.37
C GLY A 149 -0.16 -14.08 5.09
N ARG A 150 -1.26 -13.38 4.79
CA ARG A 150 -2.61 -13.85 5.17
C ARG A 150 -2.98 -15.07 4.32
N LYS A 151 -2.56 -16.26 4.75
CA LYS A 151 -3.24 -17.49 4.33
C LYS A 151 -4.71 -17.37 4.75
N LYS A 152 -5.62 -17.37 3.76
CA LYS A 152 -7.04 -17.66 4.00
C LYS A 152 -7.20 -19.06 4.56
#